data_AF-A0A167D9P9-F1
#
_entry.id   AF-A0A167D9P9-F1
#
_cell.length_a   1.000
_cell.length_b   1.000
_cell.length_c   1.000
_cell.angle_alpha   90.00
_cell.angle_beta   90.00
_cell.angle_gamma   90.00
#
_symmetry.space_group_name_H-M   'P 1'
#
loop_
_entity.id
_entity.type
_entity.pdbx_description
1 polymer ?
#
loop_
_entity_poly.entity_id
_entity_poly.type
_entity_poly.pdbx_seq_one_letter_code
_entity_poly.pdbx_strand_id
1 'polypeptide(L)'
;MFLAIFIIQWAKEDSPVYRPLIQDMRLVDSVKIADVLDQEHIYYYADVKNHMLYVNQEQSELARVALAKIGIVIEYPQITKHTDLNKAYDEFIKQTKAEEENGKVWERPWFFKLVKLVMGATIIIVLIFTVVRPALASIIYDEDEK
;
A
#
# COMPACT_ATOMS: atom_id res chain seq x y z
N MET A 1 15.70 -21.61 -8.75
CA MET A 1 15.33 -20.57 -9.74
C MET A 1 13.95 -19.97 -9.46
N PHE A 2 12.89 -20.77 -9.28
CA PHE A 2 11.53 -20.30 -8.96
C PHE A 2 11.43 -19.40 -7.71
N LEU A 3 12.16 -19.71 -6.64
CA LEU A 3 12.21 -18.87 -5.43
C LEU A 3 12.79 -17.47 -5.67
N ALA A 4 13.82 -17.33 -6.50
CA ALA A 4 14.44 -16.04 -6.80
C ALA A 4 13.51 -15.16 -7.66
N ILE A 5 12.79 -15.77 -8.61
CA ILE A 5 11.79 -15.09 -9.43
C ILE A 5 10.63 -14.60 -8.55
N PHE A 6 10.19 -15.40 -7.59
CA PHE A 6 9.12 -15.05 -6.65
C PHE A 6 9.51 -13.87 -5.74
N ILE A 7 10.76 -13.83 -5.26
CA ILE A 7 11.29 -12.74 -4.44
C ILE A 7 11.34 -11.42 -5.21
N ILE A 8 11.76 -11.46 -6.49
CA ILE A 8 11.82 -10.27 -7.35
C ILE A 8 10.42 -9.77 -7.72
N GLN A 9 9.46 -10.68 -7.93
CA GLN A 9 8.07 -10.32 -8.22
C GLN A 9 7.42 -9.62 -7.02
N TRP A 10 7.65 -10.11 -5.79
CA TRP A 10 7.12 -9.50 -4.57
C TRP A 10 7.75 -8.14 -4.25
N ALA A 11 8.96 -7.86 -4.76
CA ALA A 11 9.66 -6.61 -4.54
C ALA A 11 9.20 -5.45 -5.45
N LYS A 12 8.40 -5.71 -6.49
CA LYS A 12 7.97 -4.70 -7.48
C LYS A 12 6.60 -4.06 -7.20
N GLU A 13 6.06 -4.26 -6.00
CA GLU A 13 4.73 -3.79 -5.61
C GLU A 13 4.71 -2.31 -5.16
N ASP A 14 5.48 -1.43 -5.80
CA ASP A 14 5.27 0.02 -5.67
C ASP A 14 4.06 0.39 -6.53
N SER A 15 2.87 0.01 -6.04
CA SER A 15 1.61 0.45 -6.64
C SER A 15 1.53 1.97 -6.50
N PRO A 16 1.51 2.74 -7.59
CA PRO A 16 1.50 4.21 -7.51
C PRO A 16 0.27 4.66 -6.74
N VAL A 17 0.49 5.28 -5.58
CA VAL A 17 -0.59 5.79 -4.74
C VAL A 17 -1.06 7.10 -5.34
N TYR A 18 -2.28 7.15 -5.86
CA TYR A 18 -2.83 8.38 -6.43
C TYR A 18 -3.52 9.22 -5.34
N ARG A 19 -3.21 10.52 -5.30
CA ARG A 19 -3.86 11.49 -4.40
C ARG A 19 -4.55 12.58 -5.20
N PRO A 20 -5.69 13.10 -4.71
CA PRO A 20 -6.37 14.21 -5.37
C PRO A 20 -5.51 15.47 -5.30
N LEU A 21 -5.26 16.06 -6.45
CA LEU A 21 -4.59 17.34 -6.62
C LEU A 21 -5.62 18.47 -6.71
N ILE A 22 -6.71 18.26 -7.45
CA ILE A 22 -7.77 19.26 -7.68
C ILE A 22 -9.12 18.64 -7.32
N GLN A 23 -9.92 19.38 -6.56
CA GLN A 23 -11.26 18.96 -6.15
C GLN A 23 -12.36 19.33 -7.13
N ASP A 24 -12.19 20.46 -7.83
CA ASP A 24 -13.14 20.91 -8.84
C ASP A 24 -12.39 21.45 -10.06
N MET A 25 -12.26 20.61 -11.07
CA MET A 25 -11.64 20.95 -12.35
C MET A 25 -12.42 22.01 -13.14
N ARG A 26 -13.65 22.39 -12.75
CA ARG A 26 -14.44 23.42 -13.44
C ARG A 26 -13.98 24.83 -13.11
N LEU A 27 -13.30 25.00 -11.97
CA LEU A 27 -12.80 26.29 -11.50
C LEU A 27 -11.50 26.72 -12.20
N VAL A 28 -10.92 25.82 -13.00
CA VAL A 28 -9.60 25.95 -13.60
C VAL A 28 -9.61 25.42 -15.03
N ASP A 29 -8.75 25.96 -15.88
CA ASP A 29 -8.64 25.52 -17.27
C ASP A 29 -8.02 24.11 -17.32
N SER A 30 -8.87 23.10 -17.52
CA SER A 30 -8.49 21.69 -17.52
C SER A 30 -7.47 21.35 -18.61
N VAL A 31 -7.53 22.07 -19.74
CA VAL A 31 -6.60 21.87 -20.87
C VAL A 31 -5.20 22.30 -20.46
N LYS A 32 -5.06 23.50 -19.88
CA LYS A 32 -3.76 24.00 -19.41
C LYS A 32 -3.15 23.13 -18.32
N ILE A 33 -3.98 22.57 -17.45
CA ILE A 33 -3.50 21.66 -16.40
C ILE A 33 -2.98 20.37 -17.02
N ALA A 34 -3.74 19.75 -17.93
CA ALA A 34 -3.31 18.55 -18.63
C ALA A 34 -1.98 18.79 -19.37
N ASP A 35 -1.87 19.90 -20.12
CA ASP A 35 -0.66 20.25 -20.86
C ASP A 35 0.58 20.33 -19.95
N VAL A 36 0.46 20.97 -18.77
CA VAL A 36 1.58 21.10 -17.83
C VAL A 36 1.95 19.75 -17.20
N LEU A 37 0.95 18.94 -16.84
CA LEU A 37 1.20 17.63 -16.24
C LEU A 37 1.81 16.67 -17.26
N ASP A 38 1.36 16.70 -18.51
CA ASP A 38 1.93 15.93 -19.62
C ASP A 38 3.36 16.39 -19.93
N GLN A 39 3.61 17.71 -19.95
CA GLN A 39 4.93 18.29 -20.18
C GLN A 39 5.96 17.89 -19.11
N GLU A 40 5.55 17.87 -17.83
CA GLU A 40 6.43 17.52 -16.70
C GLU A 40 6.45 16.00 -16.42
N HIS A 41 5.86 15.19 -17.31
CA HIS A 41 5.77 13.71 -17.19
C HIS A 41 5.16 13.24 -15.86
N ILE A 42 4.11 13.93 -15.41
CA ILE A 42 3.40 13.65 -14.18
C ILE A 42 2.21 12.75 -14.50
N TYR A 43 2.17 11.56 -13.91
CA TYR A 43 1.04 10.67 -14.11
C TYR A 43 -0.19 11.20 -13.37
N TYR A 44 -1.25 11.47 -14.14
CA TYR A 44 -2.52 11.94 -13.62
C TYR A 44 -3.71 11.08 -14.09
N TYR A 45 -4.79 11.13 -13.32
CA TYR A 45 -6.06 10.52 -13.63
C TYR A 45 -7.17 11.52 -13.35
N ALA A 46 -7.99 11.84 -14.36
CA ALA A 46 -9.11 12.76 -14.22
C ALA A 46 -10.42 11.98 -14.05
N ASP A 47 -11.06 12.14 -12.89
CA ASP A 47 -12.42 11.66 -12.67
C ASP A 47 -13.41 12.75 -13.08
N VAL A 48 -13.90 12.65 -14.31
CA VAL A 48 -14.86 13.60 -14.90
C VAL A 48 -16.18 13.62 -14.12
N LYS A 49 -16.59 12.51 -13.51
CA LYS A 49 -17.85 12.41 -12.78
C LYS A 49 -17.81 13.24 -11.50
N ASN A 50 -16.69 13.18 -10.77
CA ASN A 50 -16.49 13.92 -9.54
C ASN A 50 -15.77 15.26 -9.75
N HIS A 51 -15.34 15.57 -10.99
CA HIS A 51 -14.53 16.74 -11.35
C HIS A 51 -13.20 16.79 -10.58
N MET A 52 -12.67 15.63 -10.21
CA MET A 52 -11.46 15.48 -9.41
C MET A 52 -10.28 15.13 -10.32
N LEU A 53 -9.13 15.76 -10.08
CA LEU A 53 -7.87 15.37 -10.71
C LEU A 53 -6.98 14.70 -9.68
N TYR A 54 -6.53 13.49 -9.98
CA TYR A 54 -5.60 12.73 -9.15
C TYR A 54 -4.22 12.71 -9.79
N VAL A 55 -3.18 12.75 -8.97
CA VAL A 55 -1.78 12.59 -9.40
C VAL A 55 -1.06 11.58 -8.52
N ASN A 56 0.01 11.00 -9.04
CA ASN A 56 0.88 10.13 -8.24
C ASN A 56 1.38 10.89 -6.99
N GLN A 57 1.28 10.27 -5.81
CA GLN A 57 1.72 10.81 -4.53
C GLN A 57 3.18 11.27 -4.57
N GLU A 58 4.06 10.53 -5.23
CA GLU A 58 5.48 10.86 -5.34
C GLU A 58 5.71 12.14 -6.15
N GLN A 59 4.84 12.42 -7.11
CA GLN A 59 4.92 13.57 -8.02
C GLN A 59 3.97 14.72 -7.62
N SER A 60 3.22 14.57 -6.51
CA SER A 60 2.22 15.55 -6.09
C SER A 60 2.81 16.93 -5.77
N GLU A 61 3.98 17.00 -5.14
CA GLU A 61 4.70 18.24 -4.89
C GLU A 61 5.13 18.91 -6.19
N LEU A 62 5.71 18.12 -7.11
CA LEU A 62 6.15 18.61 -8.41
C LEU A 62 4.97 19.16 -9.20
N ALA A 63 3.82 18.48 -9.18
CA ALA A 63 2.60 18.92 -9.83
C ALA A 63 2.14 20.28 -9.31
N ARG A 64 2.18 20.50 -7.98
CA ARG A 64 1.85 21.80 -7.38
C ARG A 64 2.80 22.90 -7.82
N VAL A 65 4.10 22.63 -7.83
CA VAL A 65 5.09 23.62 -8.28
C VAL A 65 4.91 23.93 -9.77
N ALA A 66 4.74 22.91 -10.61
CA ALA A 66 4.55 23.07 -12.05
C ALA A 66 3.29 23.90 -12.38
N LEU A 67 2.20 23.65 -11.66
CA LEU A 67 0.98 24.44 -11.80
C LEU A 67 1.15 25.87 -11.25
N ALA A 68 1.88 26.05 -10.15
CA ALA A 68 2.19 27.39 -9.64
C ALA A 68 3.04 28.21 -10.63
N LYS A 69 3.93 27.56 -11.40
CA LYS A 69 4.73 28.23 -12.46
C LYS A 69 3.82 28.90 -13.51
N ILE A 70 2.63 28.35 -13.77
CA ILE A 70 1.67 28.91 -14.73
C ILE A 70 0.57 29.77 -14.05
N GLY A 71 0.76 30.10 -12.77
CA GLY A 71 -0.16 30.94 -12.00
C GLY A 71 -1.34 30.20 -11.38
N ILE A 72 -1.35 28.86 -11.41
CA ILE A 72 -2.37 28.03 -10.78
C ILE A 72 -1.84 27.53 -9.43
N VAL A 73 -2.20 28.21 -8.36
CA VAL A 73 -1.81 27.80 -7.00
C VAL A 73 -2.93 26.95 -6.40
N ILE A 74 -2.62 25.69 -6.09
CA ILE A 74 -3.59 24.77 -5.51
C ILE A 74 -3.22 24.51 -4.04
N GLU A 75 -4.03 25.07 -3.15
CA GLU A 75 -3.95 24.80 -1.71
C GLU A 75 -4.80 23.58 -1.35
N TYR A 76 -4.22 22.40 -1.54
CA TYR A 76 -4.72 21.15 -0.97
C TYR A 76 -3.98 20.86 0.35
N PRO A 77 -4.65 20.45 1.47
CA PRO A 77 -6.08 20.25 1.68
C PRO A 77 -6.74 21.42 2.43
N GLN A 78 -7.87 21.93 1.93
CA GLN A 78 -8.76 22.79 2.74
C GLN A 78 -9.50 21.93 3.76
N ILE A 79 -8.93 21.82 4.96
CA ILE A 79 -9.62 21.18 6.09
C ILE A 79 -10.72 22.15 6.55
N THR A 80 -11.98 21.85 6.22
CA THR A 80 -13.12 22.52 6.82
C THR A 80 -13.14 22.23 8.32
N LYS A 81 -12.74 23.21 9.13
CA LYS A 81 -12.82 23.13 10.59
C LYS A 81 -14.28 23.14 11.00
N HIS A 82 -14.79 22.02 11.51
CA HIS A 82 -16.04 22.03 12.27
C HIS A 82 -15.80 22.82 13.57
N THR A 83 -16.69 23.75 13.90
CA THR A 83 -16.57 24.65 15.06
C THR A 83 -16.59 23.90 16.40
N ASP A 84 -17.02 22.63 16.42
CA ASP A 84 -17.05 21.79 17.61
C ASP A 84 -16.14 20.56 17.43
N LEU A 85 -14.91 20.69 17.94
CA LEU A 85 -13.86 19.67 17.88
C LEU A 85 -14.27 18.38 18.61
N ASN A 86 -15.05 18.49 19.68
CA ASN A 86 -15.39 17.34 20.52
C ASN A 86 -16.38 16.42 19.82
N LYS A 87 -17.40 16.98 19.15
CA LYS A 87 -18.38 16.20 18.40
C LYS A 87 -17.75 15.49 17.19
N ALA A 88 -16.87 16.18 16.46
CA ALA A 88 -16.15 15.59 15.33
C ALA A 88 -15.19 14.47 15.78
N TYR A 89 -14.54 14.64 16.95
CA TYR A 89 -13.67 13.62 17.53
C TYR A 89 -14.45 12.37 17.94
N ASP A 90 -15.59 12.54 18.64
CA ASP A 90 -16.42 11.40 19.08
C ASP A 90 -16.99 10.61 17.88
N GLU A 91 -17.43 11.29 16.81
CA GLU A 91 -17.90 10.65 15.58
C GLU A 91 -16.76 9.92 14.84
N PHE A 92 -15.58 10.52 14.75
CA PHE A 92 -14.40 9.91 14.12
C PHE A 92 -13.93 8.65 14.86
N ILE A 93 -13.86 8.70 16.19
CA ILE A 93 -13.48 7.54 17.01
C ILE A 93 -14.54 6.44 16.88
N LYS A 94 -15.83 6.80 16.82
CA LYS A 94 -16.91 5.82 16.64
C LYS A 94 -16.85 5.12 15.28
N GLN A 95 -16.57 5.87 14.21
CA GLN A 95 -16.40 5.29 12.87
C GLN A 95 -15.14 4.41 12.79
N THR A 96 -14.00 4.92 13.30
CA THR A 96 -12.73 4.19 13.32
C THR A 96 -12.84 2.90 14.14
N LYS A 97 -13.49 2.94 15.31
CA LYS A 97 -13.69 1.77 16.18
C LYS A 97 -14.64 0.73 15.58
N ALA A 98 -15.68 1.16 14.86
CA ALA A 98 -16.60 0.27 14.16
C ALA A 98 -15.96 -0.40 12.94
N GLU A 99 -15.05 0.29 12.25
CA GLU A 99 -14.24 -0.26 11.16
C GLU A 99 -13.11 -1.17 11.70
N GLU A 100 -12.48 -0.85 12.84
CA GLU A 100 -11.46 -1.70 13.50
C GLU A 100 -12.02 -3.03 14.04
N GLU A 101 -13.26 -3.06 14.51
CA GLU A 101 -13.95 -4.29 14.94
C GLU A 101 -14.30 -5.21 13.77
N ASN A 102 -14.61 -4.66 12.59
CA ASN A 102 -14.99 -5.43 11.39
C ASN A 102 -13.85 -5.65 10.39
N GLY A 103 -12.71 -4.97 10.59
CA GLY A 103 -11.53 -5.11 9.75
C GLY A 103 -11.06 -6.56 9.73
N LYS A 104 -11.12 -7.18 8.56
CA LYS A 104 -10.74 -8.58 8.35
C LYS A 104 -9.35 -8.80 8.95
N VAL A 105 -9.19 -9.86 9.76
CA VAL A 105 -7.93 -10.19 10.46
C VAL A 105 -6.69 -10.17 9.55
N TRP A 106 -6.90 -10.39 8.25
CA TRP A 106 -5.90 -10.42 7.18
C TRP A 106 -5.35 -9.03 6.75
N GLU A 107 -6.05 -7.92 7.03
CA GLU A 107 -5.63 -6.56 6.66
C GLU A 107 -4.60 -5.98 7.64
N ARG A 108 -4.44 -6.59 8.81
CA ARG A 108 -3.59 -6.05 9.87
C ARG A 108 -2.09 -6.25 9.54
N PRO A 109 -1.23 -5.25 9.77
CA PRO A 109 0.19 -5.33 9.42
C PRO A 109 0.98 -6.40 10.20
N TRP A 110 0.48 -6.86 11.35
CA TRP A 110 1.06 -7.99 12.10
C TRP A 110 0.76 -9.35 11.44
N PHE A 111 -0.33 -9.45 10.69
CA PHE A 111 -0.79 -10.69 10.07
C PHE A 111 0.23 -11.21 9.06
N PHE A 112 0.67 -10.35 8.13
CA PHE A 112 1.70 -10.69 7.17
C PHE A 112 3.06 -11.04 7.82
N LYS A 113 3.40 -10.40 8.95
CA LYS A 113 4.60 -10.77 9.72
C LYS A 113 4.49 -12.20 10.27
N LEU A 114 3.34 -12.57 10.82
CA LEU A 114 3.11 -13.91 11.37
C LEU A 114 3.08 -14.99 10.28
N VAL A 115 2.44 -14.73 9.14
CA VAL A 115 2.43 -15.65 7.99
C VAL A 115 3.85 -15.96 7.50
N LYS A 116 4.70 -14.94 7.38
CA LYS A 116 6.10 -15.12 6.98
C LYS A 116 6.90 -15.95 8.00
N LEU A 117 6.67 -15.74 9.29
CA LEU A 117 7.33 -16.49 10.36
C LEU A 117 6.92 -17.98 10.35
N VAL A 118 5.63 -18.26 10.18
CA VAL A 118 5.12 -19.63 10.06
C VAL A 118 5.69 -20.32 8.82
N MET A 119 5.75 -19.63 7.67
CA MET A 119 6.28 -20.20 6.43
C MET A 119 7.75 -20.63 6.58
N GLY A 120 8.59 -19.81 7.24
CA GLY A 120 9.97 -20.16 7.54
C GLY A 120 10.10 -21.35 8.49
N ALA A 121 9.30 -21.37 9.56
CA ALA A 121 9.28 -22.49 10.50
C ALA A 121 8.84 -23.81 9.84
N THR A 122 7.82 -23.77 8.97
CA THR A 122 7.35 -24.93 8.23
C THR A 122 8.45 -25.53 7.34
N ILE A 123 9.23 -24.70 6.65
CA ILE A 123 10.34 -25.17 5.80
C ILE A 123 11.38 -25.94 6.64
N ILE A 124 11.77 -25.38 7.79
CA ILE A 124 12.73 -26.02 8.71
C ILE A 124 12.18 -27.36 9.21
N ILE A 125 10.91 -27.41 9.61
CA ILE A 125 10.26 -28.65 10.08
C ILE A 125 10.31 -29.74 9.00
N VAL A 126 10.01 -29.40 7.74
CA VAL A 126 10.03 -30.36 6.62
C VAL A 126 11.46 -30.87 6.37
N LEU A 127 12.47 -29.99 6.41
CA LEU A 127 13.88 -30.40 6.28
C LEU A 127 14.31 -31.35 7.39
N ILE A 128 13.94 -31.04 8.64
CA ILE A 128 14.19 -31.91 9.78
C ILE A 128 13.54 -33.27 9.54
N PHE A 129 12.24 -33.35 9.23
CA PHE A 129 11.58 -34.65 9.01
C PHE A 129 12.21 -35.48 7.89
N THR A 130 12.66 -34.82 6.82
CA THR A 130 13.30 -35.47 5.67
C THR A 130 14.64 -36.09 6.04
N VAL A 131 15.38 -35.50 6.98
CA VAL A 131 16.71 -35.98 7.43
C VAL A 131 16.64 -36.85 8.69
N VAL A 132 15.70 -36.54 9.59
CA VAL A 132 15.50 -37.27 10.85
C VAL A 132 15.06 -38.70 10.58
N ARG A 133 14.16 -38.93 9.61
CA ARG A 133 13.78 -40.30 9.23
C ARG A 133 14.99 -41.17 8.82
N PRO A 134 15.83 -40.76 7.85
CA PRO A 134 16.96 -41.60 7.45
C PRO A 134 18.01 -41.80 8.54
N ALA A 135 18.28 -40.80 9.37
CA ALA A 135 19.28 -40.92 10.45
C ALA A 135 18.80 -41.74 11.65
N LEU A 136 17.52 -41.65 12.04
CA LEU A 136 16.96 -42.48 13.11
C LEU A 136 16.84 -43.95 12.67
N ALA A 137 16.50 -44.18 11.40
CA ALA A 137 16.43 -45.53 10.85
C ALA A 137 17.80 -46.21 10.82
N SER A 138 18.87 -45.50 10.44
CA SER A 138 20.21 -46.11 10.42
C SER A 138 20.70 -46.54 11.79
N ILE A 139 20.37 -45.81 12.87
CA ILE A 139 20.85 -46.15 14.22
C ILE A 139 20.08 -47.32 14.83
N ILE A 140 18.75 -47.39 14.63
CA ILE A 140 17.94 -48.48 15.21
C ILE A 140 18.15 -49.80 14.46
N TYR A 141 18.32 -49.78 13.14
CA TYR A 141 18.49 -51.01 12.36
C TYR A 141 19.94 -51.55 12.33
N ASP A 142 20.98 -50.72 12.53
CA ASP A 142 22.38 -51.18 12.61
C ASP A 142 22.73 -51.90 13.93
N GLU A 143 21.92 -51.78 14.98
CA GLU A 143 22.16 -52.46 16.26
C GLU A 143 21.78 -53.95 16.26
N ASP A 144 20.92 -54.38 15.33
CA ASP A 144 20.44 -55.77 15.25
C ASP A 144 21.35 -56.69 14.39
N GLU A 145 22.33 -56.15 13.66
CA GLU A 145 23.19 -56.91 12.71
C GLU A 145 24.65 -57.09 13.19
N LYS A 146 24.90 -57.06 14.50
CA LYS A 146 26.22 -57.38 15.08
C LYS A 146 26.23 -58.61 15.99
#